data_AF-A0A2H3ALW2-F1
#
_entry.id   AF-A0A2H3ALW2-F1
#
_cell.length_a   1.000
_cell.length_b   1.000
_cell.length_c   1.000
_cell.angle_alpha   90.00
_cell.angle_beta   90.00
_cell.angle_gamma   90.00
#
_symmetry.space_group_name_H-M   'P 1'
#
loop_
_entity.id
_entity.type
_entity.pdbx_description
1 polymer ?
#
loop_
_entity_poly.entity_id
_entity_poly.type
_entity_poly.pdbx_seq_one_letter_code
_entity_poly.pdbx_strand_id
1 'polypeptide(L)' 'FNAGKQLLTVAEETMLAQLILESASQGFPLAHNEIEQFANAILQARAGAEETVGKSWYFCFLDRHHDIL' A
#
# COMPACT_ATOMS: atom_id res chain seq x y z
N PHE A 1 -6.15 8.47 -18.10
CA PHE A 1 -5.00 7.57 -18.33
C PHE A 1 -3.87 7.92 -17.34
N ASN A 2 -3.93 7.37 -16.13
CA ASN A 2 -2.81 7.31 -15.17
C ASN A 2 -2.80 5.91 -14.51
N ALA A 3 -3.29 4.89 -15.22
CA ALA A 3 -3.49 3.53 -14.71
C ALA A 3 -2.16 2.77 -14.49
N GLY A 4 -1.02 3.35 -14.89
CA GLY A 4 0.32 2.74 -14.76
C GLY A 4 1.30 3.49 -13.86
N LYS A 5 0.89 4.58 -13.19
CA LYS A 5 1.76 5.22 -12.19
C LYS A 5 1.64 4.45 -10.88
N GLN A 6 2.38 3.35 -10.77
CA GLN A 6 2.68 2.75 -9.48
C GLN A 6 3.47 3.78 -8.66
N LEU A 7 2.79 4.42 -7.70
CA LEU A 7 3.41 5.39 -6.80
C LEU A 7 4.47 4.70 -5.93
N LEU A 8 4.18 3.48 -5.48
CA LEU A 8 5.13 2.62 -4.79
C LEU A 8 5.86 1.75 -5.80
N THR A 9 7.15 1.49 -5.57
CA THR A 9 7.87 0.46 -6.33
C THR A 9 7.31 -0.91 -5.98
N VAL A 10 7.53 -1.90 -6.85
CA VAL A 10 7.12 -3.30 -6.60
C VAL A 10 7.68 -3.82 -5.26
N ALA A 11 8.90 -3.43 -4.89
CA ALA A 11 9.50 -3.84 -3.62
C ALA A 11 8.78 -3.25 -2.39
N GLU A 12 8.38 -1.97 -2.47
CA GLU A 12 7.63 -1.30 -1.41
C GLU A 12 6.20 -1.83 -1.29
N GLU A 13 5.55 -2.09 -2.43
CA GLU A 13 4.21 -2.69 -2.49
C GLU A 13 4.24 -4.11 -1.89
N THR A 14 5.29 -4.88 -2.16
CA THR A 14 5.50 -6.23 -1.58
C THR A 14 5.74 -6.18 -0.07
N MET A 15 6.56 -5.24 0.41
CA MET A 15 6.78 -5.06 1.85
C MET A 15 5.48 -4.70 2.58
N LEU A 16 4.67 -3.82 1.99
CA LEU A 16 3.37 -3.45 2.56
C LEU A 16 2.40 -4.63 2.57
N ALA A 17 2.34 -5.42 1.49
CA ALA A 17 1.52 -6.63 1.44
C ALA A 17 1.93 -7.65 2.51
N GLN A 18 3.24 -7.88 2.68
CA GLN A 18 3.75 -8.76 3.74
C GLN A 18 3.37 -8.27 5.14
N LEU A 19 3.50 -6.97 5.41
CA LEU A 19 3.09 -6.39 6.68
C LEU A 19 1.60 -6.63 6.96
N ILE A 20 0.73 -6.48 5.95
CA ILE A 20 -0.71 -6.75 6.07
C ILE A 20 -0.95 -8.22 6.40
N LEU A 21 -0.31 -9.15 5.67
CA LEU A 21 -0.43 -10.58 5.92
C LEU A 21 0.05 -10.98 7.31
N GLU A 22 1.22 -10.48 7.73
CA GLU A 22 1.79 -10.76 9.05
C GLU A 22 0.87 -10.24 10.16
N SER A 23 0.39 -9.00 10.02
CA SER A 23 -0.53 -8.41 10.99
C SER A 23 -1.85 -9.19 11.07
N ALA A 24 -2.42 -9.56 9.92
CA ALA A 24 -3.60 -10.42 9.85
C ALA A 24 -3.37 -11.80 10.47
N SER A 25 -2.21 -12.42 10.23
CA SER A 25 -1.83 -13.72 10.81
C SER A 25 -1.70 -13.68 12.33
N GLN A 26 -1.33 -12.52 12.89
CA GLN A 26 -1.24 -12.27 14.32
C GLN A 26 -2.60 -11.91 14.96
N GLY A 27 -3.68 -11.86 14.17
CA GLY A 27 -5.02 -11.53 14.64
C GLY A 27 -5.34 -10.04 14.67
N PHE A 28 -4.50 -9.20 14.06
CA PHE A 28 -4.66 -7.75 13.97
C PHE A 28 -4.68 -7.30 12.51
N PRO A 29 -5.77 -7.56 11.76
CA PRO A 29 -5.87 -7.11 10.38
C PRO A 29 -5.83 -5.57 10.33
N LEU A 30 -4.96 -5.04 9.47
CA LEU A 30 -4.85 -3.59 9.26
C LEU A 30 -6.08 -3.06 8.54
N ALA A 31 -6.62 -1.95 9.04
CA ALA A 31 -7.72 -1.24 8.40
C ALA A 31 -7.23 -0.47 7.17
N HIS A 32 -8.17 -0.16 6.27
CA HIS A 32 -7.92 0.58 5.03
C HIS A 32 -7.10 1.87 5.24
N ASN A 33 -7.48 2.67 6.24
CA ASN A 33 -6.80 3.92 6.59
C ASN A 33 -5.37 3.70 7.08
N GLU A 34 -5.10 2.60 7.79
CA GLU A 34 -3.76 2.24 8.26
C GLU A 34 -2.87 1.83 7.08
N ILE A 35 -3.41 1.05 6.15
CA ILE A 35 -2.71 0.64 4.92
C ILE A 35 -2.34 1.87 4.08
N GLU A 36 -3.26 2.81 3.91
CA GLU A 36 -2.98 4.09 3.24
C GLU A 36 -1.92 4.92 3.99
N GLN A 37 -1.95 4.94 5.32
CA GLN A 37 -0.94 5.65 6.12
C GLN A 37 0.44 5.04 5.97
N PHE A 38 0.58 3.72 6.00
CA PHE A 38 1.85 3.04 5.77
C PHE A 38 2.36 3.29 4.34
N ALA A 39 1.49 3.19 3.33
CA ALA A 39 1.82 3.52 1.95
C ALA A 39 2.32 4.97 1.80
N ASN A 40 1.64 5.92 2.43
CA ASN A 40 2.05 7.32 2.48
C ASN A 40 3.38 7.52 3.20
N ALA A 41 3.62 6.84 4.31
CA ALA A 41 4.88 6.94 5.05
C ALA A 41 6.07 6.45 4.23
N ILE A 42 5.90 5.34 3.50
CA ILE A 42 6.92 4.82 2.58
C ILE A 42 7.17 5.84 1.44
N LEU A 43 6.11 6.38 0.85
CA LEU A 43 6.21 7.36 -0.22
C LEU A 43 6.89 8.66 0.25
N GLN A 44 6.56 9.14 1.45
CA GLN A 44 7.20 10.31 2.07
C GLN A 44 8.68 10.08 2.35
N ALA A 45 9.05 8.88 2.82
CA ALA A 45 10.44 8.53 3.08
C ALA A 45 11.28 8.51 1.79
N ARG A 46 10.67 8.15 0.64
CA ARG A 46 11.37 8.05 -0.65
C ARG A 46 11.33 9.34 -1.48
N ALA A 47 10.17 9.95 -1.62
CA ALA A 47 9.89 11.05 -2.56
C ALA A 47 9.78 12.43 -1.88
N GLY A 48 9.73 12.48 -0.54
CA GLY A 48 9.50 13.71 0.21
C GLY A 48 8.01 14.03 0.45
N ALA A 49 7.75 15.13 1.16
CA ALA A 49 6.47 15.39 1.82
C ALA A 49 5.25 15.68 0.91
N GLU A 50 5.42 15.83 -0.40
CA GLU A 50 4.35 16.30 -1.29
C GLU A 50 3.51 15.20 -1.95
N GLU A 51 4.01 13.95 -2.01
CA GLU A 51 3.27 12.86 -2.64
C GLU A 51 2.52 12.01 -1.62
N THR A 52 1.22 11.81 -1.85
CA THR A 52 0.36 10.89 -1.10
C THR A 52 -0.34 9.94 -2.05
N VAL A 53 -0.66 8.73 -1.58
CA VAL A 53 -1.50 7.79 -2.31
C VAL A 53 -2.91 8.35 -2.44
N GLY A 54 -3.45 8.32 -3.66
CA GLY A 54 -4.81 8.78 -3.91
C GLY A 54 -5.86 7.80 -3.37
N LYS A 55 -7.09 8.28 -3.14
CA LYS A 55 -8.21 7.47 -2.60
C LYS A 55 -8.56 6.21 -3.41
N SER A 56 -8.22 6.17 -4.70
CA SER A 56 -8.43 4.99 -5.56
C SER A 56 -7.25 4.01 -5.54
N TRP A 57 -6.11 4.38 -4.94
CA TRP A 57 -4.90 3.56 -4.93
C TRP A 57 -5.13 2.25 -4.19
N TYR A 58 -5.86 2.28 -3.06
CA TYR A 58 -6.16 1.09 -2.28
C TYR A 58 -6.91 0.02 -3.09
N PHE A 59 -7.91 0.41 -3.87
CA PHE A 59 -8.64 -0.54 -4.70
C PHE A 59 -7.75 -1.15 -5.79
N CYS A 60 -6.87 -0.35 -6.41
CA CYS A 60 -5.90 -0.87 -7.36
C CYS A 60 -4.84 -1.77 -6.70
N PHE A 61 -4.46 -1.48 -5.45
CA PHE A 61 -3.54 -2.29 -4.66
C PHE A 61 -4.16 -3.65 -4.32
N LEU A 62 -5.42 -3.67 -3.85
CA LEU A 62 -6.15 -4.91 -3.62
C LEU A 62 -6.33 -5.72 -4.89
N ASP A 63 -6.71 -5.10 -6.01
CA ASP A 63 -6.89 -5.79 -7.30
C ASP A 63 -5.58 -6.48 -7.75
N ARG A 64 -4.44 -5.81 -7.55
CA ARG A 64 -3.11 -6.37 -7.84
C ARG A 64 -2.67 -7.47 -6.87
N HIS A 65 -3.15 -7.46 -5.64
CA HIS A 65 -2.76 -8.39 -4.58
C HIS A 65 -3.89 -9.35 -4.17
N HIS A 66 -4.96 -9.45 -4.98
CA HIS A 66 -6.16 -10.24 -4.64
C HIS A 66 -5.89 -11.75 -4.50
N ASP A 67 -4.79 -12.23 -5.08
CA ASP A 67 -4.36 -13.63 -4.97
C ASP A 67 -3.78 -13.95 -3.57
N ILE A 68 -3.40 -12.93 -2.80
CA ILE A 68 -2.62 -13.06 -1.55
C ILE A 68 -3.34 -12.42 -0.34
N LEU A 69 -4.18 -11.39 -0.56
CA LEU A 69 -4.97 -10.66 0.44
C LEU A 69 -6.46 -10.92 0.26
#